data_AF-A0A6N3D6Y1-F1
#
_entry.id   AF-A0A6N3D6Y1-F1
#
_cell.length_a   1.000
_cell.length_b   1.000
_cell.length_c   1.000
_cell.angle_alpha   90.00
_cell.angle_beta   90.00
_cell.angle_gamma   90.00
#
_symmetry.space_group_name_H-M   'P 1'
#
loop_
_entity.id
_entity.type
_entity.pdbx_description
1 polymer ?
#
loop_
_entity_poly.entity_id
_entity_poly.type
_entity_poly.pdbx_seq_one_letter_code
_entity_poly.pdbx_strand_id
1 'polypeptide(L)'
;MNEKEFWKILDKLDWNNEGDDDLVLKPVIKYLSKLKDEEIFAFHEIMSKLLFNIDGKAWAKDIYKDFSNYSDDDFLYTRCVAIVNGEKYYNSIKNRKKKLNQDLEFESILYVPEEAWNLKHKDDLNEYEYIPKYNYESRSNIDLW
;
A
#
# COMPACT_ATOMS: atom_id res chain seq x y z
N MET A 1 -4.86 -12.79 -8.67
CA MET A 1 -3.62 -12.22 -9.26
C MET A 1 -2.36 -12.67 -8.54
N ASN A 2 -1.20 -12.55 -9.20
CA ASN A 2 0.13 -12.67 -8.62
C ASN A 2 0.83 -11.29 -8.49
N GLU A 3 2.01 -11.26 -7.84
CA GLU A 3 2.75 -10.02 -7.58
C GLU A 3 3.14 -9.24 -8.86
N LYS A 4 3.44 -9.93 -9.96
CA LYS A 4 3.74 -9.27 -11.25
C LYS A 4 2.52 -8.54 -11.81
N GLU A 5 1.33 -9.09 -11.63
CA GLU A 5 0.08 -8.45 -12.05
C GLU A 5 -0.27 -7.27 -11.15
N PHE A 6 -0.03 -7.39 -9.83
CA PHE A 6 -0.17 -6.30 -8.87
C PHE A 6 0.64 -5.06 -9.29
N TRP A 7 1.93 -5.23 -9.59
CA TRP A 7 2.77 -4.11 -10.02
C TRP A 7 2.32 -3.49 -11.35
N LYS A 8 1.89 -4.32 -12.32
CA LYS A 8 1.33 -3.84 -13.59
C LYS A 8 0.01 -3.05 -13.43
N ILE A 9 -0.74 -3.34 -12.37
CA ILE A 9 -1.93 -2.56 -12.03
C ILE A 9 -1.52 -1.19 -11.51
N LEU A 10 -0.52 -1.12 -10.62
CA LEU A 10 0.02 0.15 -10.09
C LEU A 10 0.69 1.03 -11.16
N ASP A 11 1.17 0.47 -12.27
CA ASP A 11 1.62 1.26 -13.44
C ASP A 11 0.52 2.15 -14.04
N LYS A 12 -0.75 2.00 -13.60
CA LYS A 12 -1.89 2.83 -14.05
C LYS A 12 -2.09 4.09 -13.22
N LEU A 13 -1.37 4.27 -12.10
CA LEU A 13 -1.47 5.49 -11.29
C LEU A 13 -1.21 6.73 -12.15
N ASP A 14 -2.10 7.71 -12.09
CA ASP A 14 -2.03 8.91 -12.93
C ASP A 14 -1.30 10.04 -12.22
N TRP A 15 0.03 9.94 -12.21
CA TRP A 15 0.93 10.92 -11.62
C TRP A 15 0.89 12.32 -12.28
N ASN A 16 0.10 12.53 -13.35
CA ASN A 16 -0.17 13.90 -13.82
C ASN A 16 -1.06 14.70 -12.85
N ASN A 17 -1.71 14.02 -11.90
CA ASN A 17 -2.51 14.63 -10.83
C ASN A 17 -1.79 14.57 -9.48
N GLU A 18 -0.45 14.59 -9.46
CA GLU A 18 0.32 14.66 -8.21
C GLU A 18 -0.20 15.79 -7.30
N GLY A 19 -0.41 15.45 -6.02
CA GLY A 19 -1.04 16.33 -5.03
C GLY A 19 -2.55 16.09 -4.84
N ASP A 20 -3.17 15.21 -5.64
CA ASP A 20 -4.55 14.74 -5.48
C ASP A 20 -4.58 13.21 -5.60
N ASP A 21 -4.47 12.54 -4.45
CA ASP A 21 -4.40 11.08 -4.36
C ASP A 21 -5.62 10.39 -5.00
N ASP A 22 -6.82 10.94 -4.84
CA ASP A 22 -8.05 10.41 -5.43
C ASP A 22 -7.91 10.36 -6.96
N LEU A 23 -7.42 11.44 -7.58
CA LEU A 23 -7.20 11.48 -9.02
C LEU A 23 -6.08 10.56 -9.46
N VAL A 24 -4.99 10.45 -8.69
CA VAL A 24 -3.88 9.53 -8.97
C VAL A 24 -4.34 8.06 -8.93
N LEU A 25 -5.18 7.68 -7.96
CA LEU A 25 -5.65 6.32 -7.72
C LEU A 25 -6.81 5.89 -8.63
N LYS A 26 -7.61 6.86 -9.11
CA LYS A 26 -8.82 6.62 -9.92
C LYS A 26 -8.67 5.60 -11.05
N PRO A 27 -7.57 5.57 -11.84
CA PRO A 27 -7.42 4.58 -12.90
C PRO A 27 -7.24 3.16 -12.37
N VAL A 28 -6.55 2.99 -11.24
CA VAL A 28 -6.35 1.69 -10.57
C VAL A 28 -7.67 1.18 -10.02
N ILE A 29 -8.39 2.00 -9.27
CA ILE A 29 -9.70 1.66 -8.69
C ILE A 29 -10.69 1.24 -9.79
N LYS A 30 -10.79 2.03 -10.87
CA LYS A 30 -11.65 1.71 -12.03
C LYS A 30 -11.23 0.44 -12.78
N TYR A 31 -9.97 0.07 -12.73
CA TYR A 31 -9.49 -1.15 -13.35
C TYR A 31 -9.83 -2.36 -12.48
N LEU A 32 -9.53 -2.30 -11.18
CA LEU A 32 -9.82 -3.35 -10.21
C LEU A 32 -11.32 -3.65 -10.11
N SER A 33 -12.19 -2.64 -10.13
CA SER A 33 -13.65 -2.83 -10.05
C SER A 33 -14.25 -3.65 -11.20
N LYS A 34 -13.52 -3.81 -12.31
CA LYS A 34 -13.93 -4.63 -13.46
C LYS A 34 -13.47 -6.08 -13.35
N LEU A 35 -12.58 -6.39 -12.40
CA LEU A 35 -12.12 -7.75 -12.15
C LEU A 35 -13.11 -8.53 -11.28
N LYS A 36 -12.79 -9.79 -11.00
CA LYS A 36 -13.54 -10.60 -10.04
C LYS A 36 -13.16 -10.19 -8.61
N ASP A 37 -14.01 -10.49 -7.64
CA ASP A 37 -13.76 -10.13 -6.24
C ASP A 37 -12.50 -10.78 -5.71
N GLU A 38 -12.22 -12.03 -6.10
CA GLU A 38 -11.00 -12.73 -5.71
C GLU A 38 -9.73 -12.05 -6.22
N GLU A 39 -9.83 -11.28 -7.31
CA GLU A 39 -8.71 -10.49 -7.82
C GLU A 39 -8.51 -9.22 -6.97
N ILE A 40 -9.58 -8.55 -6.54
CA ILE A 40 -9.51 -7.42 -5.62
C ILE A 40 -8.93 -7.88 -4.27
N PHE A 41 -9.39 -9.02 -3.75
CA PHE A 41 -8.87 -9.62 -2.52
C PHE A 41 -7.40 -10.01 -2.65
N ALA A 42 -7.00 -10.61 -3.78
CA ALA A 42 -5.61 -10.93 -4.04
C ALA A 42 -4.73 -9.67 -4.17
N PHE A 43 -5.26 -8.56 -4.70
CA PHE A 43 -4.56 -7.26 -4.68
C PHE A 43 -4.32 -6.78 -3.24
N HIS A 44 -5.35 -6.85 -2.39
CA HIS A 44 -5.25 -6.49 -0.97
C HIS A 44 -4.23 -7.36 -0.23
N GLU A 45 -4.26 -8.67 -0.44
CA GLU A 45 -3.33 -9.64 0.16
C GLU A 45 -1.87 -9.41 -0.25
N ILE A 46 -1.63 -9.03 -1.51
CA ILE A 46 -0.27 -8.72 -1.98
C ILE A 46 0.20 -7.40 -1.37
N MET A 47 -0.62 -6.35 -1.39
CA MET A 47 -0.30 -5.06 -0.79
C MET A 47 0.05 -5.21 0.70
N SER A 48 -0.79 -5.90 1.46
CA SER A 48 -0.62 -6.12 2.88
C SER A 48 0.67 -6.88 3.19
N LYS A 49 0.95 -7.94 2.42
CA LYS A 49 2.21 -8.70 2.52
C LYS A 49 3.43 -7.85 2.22
N LEU A 50 3.37 -6.99 1.20
CA LEU A 50 4.49 -6.15 0.82
C LEU A 50 4.79 -5.10 1.89
N LEU A 51 3.76 -4.47 2.47
CA LEU A 51 3.89 -3.53 3.59
C LEU A 51 4.42 -4.22 4.85
N PHE A 52 3.90 -5.40 5.18
CA PHE A 52 4.36 -6.23 6.30
C PHE A 52 5.85 -6.61 6.19
N ASN A 53 6.33 -6.91 4.98
CA ASN A 53 7.73 -7.29 4.75
C ASN A 53 8.74 -6.16 4.96
N ILE A 54 8.28 -4.91 5.07
CA ILE A 54 9.11 -3.74 5.39
C ILE A 54 8.66 -3.04 6.68
N ASP A 55 7.77 -3.67 7.45
CA ASP A 55 7.41 -3.27 8.81
C ASP A 55 8.52 -3.72 9.77
N GLY A 56 9.50 -2.87 10.04
CA GLY A 56 10.60 -3.27 10.91
C GLY A 56 11.48 -2.13 11.37
N LYS A 57 12.14 -2.37 12.51
CA LYS A 57 12.96 -1.38 13.22
C LYS A 57 14.06 -0.77 12.34
N ALA A 58 14.60 -1.56 11.39
CA ALA A 58 15.63 -1.09 10.46
C ALA A 58 15.13 0.02 9.53
N TRP A 59 13.89 -0.08 9.03
CA TRP A 59 13.28 0.96 8.19
C TRP A 59 12.76 2.12 9.01
N ALA A 60 12.16 1.85 10.18
CA ALA A 60 11.73 2.91 11.09
C ALA A 60 12.89 3.84 11.46
N LYS A 61 14.09 3.32 11.74
CA LYS A 61 15.29 4.12 12.04
C LYS A 61 15.81 4.98 10.89
N ASP A 62 15.39 4.73 9.65
CA ASP A 62 15.76 5.61 8.54
C ASP A 62 14.87 6.85 8.45
N ILE A 63 13.63 6.73 8.93
CA ILE A 63 12.63 7.81 8.97
C ILE A 63 12.82 8.60 10.26
N TYR A 64 13.00 7.90 11.38
CA TYR A 64 13.10 8.50 12.70
C TYR A 64 14.54 8.44 13.23
N LYS A 65 15.13 9.60 13.53
CA LYS A 65 16.46 9.69 14.17
C LYS A 65 16.50 8.97 15.52
N ASP A 66 15.41 9.08 16.27
CA ASP A 66 15.13 8.32 17.48
C ASP A 66 13.62 8.08 17.60
N PHE A 67 13.20 7.18 18.49
CA PHE A 67 11.80 6.79 18.63
C PHE A 67 10.98 7.74 19.53
N SER A 68 11.50 8.90 19.92
CA SER A 68 10.76 9.84 20.80
C SER A 68 9.57 10.49 20.08
N ASN A 69 9.69 10.70 18.76
CA ASN A 69 8.63 11.24 17.90
C ASN A 69 8.11 10.18 16.92
N TYR A 70 8.22 8.89 17.28
CA TYR A 70 7.75 7.81 16.42
C TYR A 70 6.23 7.77 16.40
N SER A 71 5.65 7.72 15.19
CA SER A 71 4.22 7.50 14.95
C SER A 71 4.04 6.20 14.16
N ASP A 72 3.15 5.33 14.66
CA ASP A 72 2.80 4.08 13.97
C ASP A 72 2.12 4.36 12.63
N ASP A 73 1.24 5.36 12.58
CA ASP A 73 0.51 5.78 11.38
C ASP A 73 1.47 6.38 10.34
N ASP A 74 2.28 7.38 10.73
CA ASP A 74 3.23 8.01 9.82
C ASP A 74 4.22 6.98 9.25
N PHE A 75 4.63 5.98 10.05
CA PHE A 75 5.49 4.90 9.55
C PHE A 75 4.76 4.02 8.53
N LEU A 76 3.49 3.70 8.73
CA LEU A 76 2.68 2.97 7.76
C LEU A 76 2.52 3.78 6.48
N TYR A 77 2.15 5.05 6.56
CA TYR A 77 1.86 5.87 5.39
C TYR A 77 3.13 6.17 4.60
N THR A 78 4.27 6.34 5.28
CA THR A 78 5.57 6.42 4.61
C THR A 78 5.93 5.10 3.90
N ARG A 79 5.57 3.93 4.46
CA ARG A 79 5.77 2.64 3.77
C ARG A 79 4.90 2.51 2.53
N CYS A 80 3.71 3.10 2.50
CA CYS A 80 2.85 3.15 1.30
C CYS A 80 3.55 3.83 0.11
N VAL A 81 4.42 4.82 0.34
CA VAL A 81 5.25 5.44 -0.71
C VAL A 81 6.10 4.41 -1.44
N ALA A 82 6.59 3.36 -0.75
CA ALA A 82 7.35 2.29 -1.39
C ALA A 82 6.53 1.50 -2.41
N ILE A 83 5.21 1.35 -2.16
CA ILE A 83 4.29 0.62 -3.01
C ILE A 83 3.94 1.45 -4.24
N VAL A 84 3.49 2.69 -4.07
CA VAL A 84 3.01 3.51 -5.21
C VAL A 84 4.11 3.92 -6.20
N ASN A 85 5.38 3.89 -5.77
CA ASN A 85 6.54 4.11 -6.64
C ASN A 85 7.00 2.85 -7.42
N GLY A 86 6.26 1.74 -7.30
CA GLY A 86 6.42 0.53 -8.11
C GLY A 86 7.55 -0.42 -7.67
N GLU A 87 7.57 -1.58 -8.33
CA GLU A 87 8.37 -2.76 -7.94
C GLU A 87 9.86 -2.45 -7.74
N LYS A 88 10.46 -1.69 -8.65
CA LYS A 88 11.89 -1.37 -8.60
C LYS A 88 12.23 -0.50 -7.39
N TYR A 89 11.36 0.45 -7.06
CA TYR A 89 11.56 1.32 -5.91
C TYR A 89 11.35 0.53 -4.61
N TYR A 90 10.25 -0.21 -4.50
CA TYR A 90 9.98 -1.12 -3.38
C TYR A 90 11.17 -2.04 -3.09
N ASN A 91 11.68 -2.73 -4.11
CA ASN A 91 12.82 -3.62 -3.96
C ASN A 91 14.11 -2.89 -3.53
N SER A 92 14.28 -1.62 -3.90
CA SER A 92 15.42 -0.83 -3.42
C SER A 92 15.31 -0.48 -1.93
N ILE A 93 14.10 -0.22 -1.42
CA ILE A 93 13.81 0.00 0.01
C ILE A 93 13.98 -1.30 0.80
N LYS A 94 13.37 -2.39 0.33
CA LYS A 94 13.44 -3.72 0.96
C LYS A 94 14.89 -4.22 1.07
N ASN A 95 15.69 -4.05 0.01
CA ASN A 95 17.09 -4.42 0.00
C ASN A 95 18.02 -3.33 0.57
N ARG A 96 17.48 -2.30 1.24
CA ARG A 96 18.23 -1.26 1.95
C ARG A 96 19.20 -0.46 1.04
N LYS A 97 18.94 -0.43 -0.27
CA LYS A 97 19.70 0.34 -1.27
C LYS A 97 19.23 1.80 -1.36
N LYS A 98 18.01 2.06 -0.91
CA LYS A 98 17.43 3.40 -0.71
C LYS A 98 16.77 3.48 0.67
N LYS A 99 16.58 4.71 1.13
CA LYS A 99 15.81 5.02 2.33
C LYS A 99 14.46 5.59 1.93
N LEU A 100 13.47 5.39 2.80
CA LEU A 100 12.20 6.09 2.68
C LEU A 100 12.39 7.57 2.98
N ASN A 101 11.62 8.42 2.31
CA ASN A 101 11.60 9.85 2.59
C ASN A 101 10.54 10.11 3.67
N GLN A 102 10.97 10.62 4.82
CA GLN A 102 10.09 10.93 5.96
C GLN A 102 9.07 12.04 5.64
N ASP A 103 9.30 12.84 4.60
CA ASP A 103 8.42 13.96 4.23
C ASP A 103 7.35 13.54 3.22
N LEU A 104 7.30 12.25 2.85
CA LEU A 104 6.33 11.70 1.89
C LEU A 104 5.48 10.63 2.56
N GLU A 105 4.19 10.67 2.26
CA GLU A 105 3.21 9.67 2.66
C GLU A 105 2.29 9.35 1.47
N PHE A 106 1.53 8.27 1.57
CA PHE A 106 0.49 7.94 0.59
C PHE A 106 -0.52 7.00 1.26
N GLU A 107 -1.17 7.43 2.35
CA GLU A 107 -2.16 6.63 3.09
C GLU A 107 -3.25 6.08 2.15
N SER A 108 -3.70 6.91 1.21
CA SER A 108 -4.86 6.68 0.33
C SER A 108 -4.83 5.34 -0.43
N ILE A 109 -3.65 4.76 -0.70
CA ILE A 109 -3.55 3.45 -1.37
C ILE A 109 -4.17 2.31 -0.55
N LEU A 110 -4.24 2.45 0.78
CA LEU A 110 -4.79 1.42 1.67
C LEU A 110 -6.28 1.16 1.40
N TYR A 111 -7.02 2.18 0.95
CA TYR A 111 -8.46 2.13 0.69
C TYR A 111 -8.80 1.60 -0.72
N VAL A 112 -7.83 1.51 -1.63
CA VAL A 112 -8.06 1.09 -3.03
C VAL A 112 -8.81 -0.24 -3.20
N PRO A 113 -8.52 -1.32 -2.43
CA PRO A 113 -9.27 -2.56 -2.58
C PRO A 113 -10.75 -2.40 -2.24
N GLU A 114 -11.05 -1.70 -1.14
CA GLU A 114 -12.40 -1.42 -0.69
C GLU A 114 -13.14 -0.52 -1.68
N GLU A 115 -12.53 0.59 -2.11
CA GLU A 115 -13.13 1.50 -3.09
C GLU A 115 -13.42 0.82 -4.43
N ALA A 116 -12.53 -0.05 -4.90
CA ALA A 116 -12.74 -0.82 -6.11
C ALA A 116 -13.91 -1.81 -5.96
N TRP A 117 -14.03 -2.44 -4.79
CA TRP A 117 -15.12 -3.34 -4.50
C TRP A 117 -16.46 -2.61 -4.37
N ASN A 118 -16.50 -1.46 -3.67
CA ASN A 118 -17.67 -0.61 -3.54
C ASN A 118 -18.15 -0.12 -4.91
N LEU A 119 -17.22 0.36 -5.75
CA LEU A 119 -17.52 0.78 -7.12
C LEU A 119 -18.10 -0.37 -7.99
N LYS A 120 -17.64 -1.60 -7.77
CA LYS A 120 -18.14 -2.79 -8.48
C LYS A 120 -19.57 -3.14 -8.04
N HIS A 121 -19.84 -3.06 -6.74
CA HIS A 121 -21.12 -3.46 -6.14
C HIS A 121 -22.15 -2.31 -6.09
N LYS A 122 -21.77 -1.10 -6.55
CA LYS A 122 -22.61 0.10 -6.62
C LYS A 122 -23.09 0.56 -5.24
N ASP A 123 -22.17 0.65 -4.29
CA ASP A 123 -22.46 1.08 -2.92
C ASP A 123 -23.53 0.19 -2.25
N ASP A 124 -23.42 -1.13 -2.49
CA ASP A 124 -24.19 -2.13 -1.74
C ASP A 124 -24.00 -1.88 -0.23
N LEU A 125 -25.04 -2.13 0.57
CA LEU A 125 -24.97 -2.01 2.03
C LEU A 125 -24.08 -3.08 2.65
N ASN A 126 -23.73 -4.12 1.88
CA ASN A 126 -22.75 -5.11 2.27
C ASN A 126 -21.36 -4.47 2.30
N GLU A 127 -20.67 -4.61 3.42
CA GLU A 127 -19.33 -4.06 3.61
C GLU A 127 -18.27 -4.95 2.94
N TYR A 128 -17.11 -4.39 2.60
CA TYR A 128 -15.98 -5.14 2.09
C TYR A 128 -15.44 -6.10 3.17
N GLU A 129 -15.70 -7.40 3.01
CA GLU A 129 -15.45 -8.40 4.07
C GLU A 129 -14.03 -8.98 4.08
N TYR A 130 -13.20 -8.69 3.08
CA TYR A 130 -11.91 -9.37 2.94
C TYR A 130 -10.82 -8.78 3.85
N ILE A 131 -10.46 -9.57 4.85
CA ILE A 131 -9.34 -9.30 5.76
C ILE A 131 -8.10 -10.05 5.27
N PRO A 132 -7.00 -9.37 4.93
CA PRO A 132 -5.78 -10.02 4.49
C PRO A 132 -5.10 -10.78 5.63
N LYS A 133 -4.28 -11.78 5.28
CA LYS A 133 -3.53 -12.58 6.25
C LYS A 133 -2.45 -11.77 6.99
N TYR A 134 -1.82 -10.84 6.28
CA TYR A 134 -0.74 -10.02 6.81
C TYR A 134 -1.33 -8.72 7.35
N ASN A 135 -1.15 -8.48 8.65
CA ASN A 135 -1.50 -7.20 9.24
C ASN A 135 -0.46 -6.16 8.82
N TYR A 136 -0.81 -5.21 7.97
CA TYR A 136 0.13 -4.20 7.48
C TYR A 136 0.42 -3.09 8.50
N GLU A 137 -0.36 -3.01 9.58
CA GLU A 137 -0.18 -2.04 10.66
C GLU A 137 1.25 -2.08 11.20
N SER A 138 1.75 -0.92 11.59
CA SER A 138 3.10 -0.81 12.13
C SER A 138 3.26 -1.67 13.39
N ARG A 139 4.43 -2.30 13.55
CA ARG A 139 4.74 -3.24 14.66
C ARG A 139 4.01 -4.57 14.62
N SER A 140 3.34 -4.90 13.52
CA SER A 140 2.70 -6.20 13.33
C SER A 140 3.68 -7.31 12.99
N ASN A 141 4.78 -7.00 12.31
CA ASN A 141 5.82 -7.98 11.98
C ASN A 141 6.82 -8.13 13.12
N ILE A 142 6.43 -8.85 14.17
CA ILE A 142 7.20 -9.03 15.40
C ILE A 142 8.65 -9.48 15.13
N ASP A 143 8.89 -10.27 14.08
CA ASP A 143 10.22 -10.77 13.74
C ASP A 143 11.20 -9.68 13.25
N LEU A 144 10.70 -8.54 12.77
CA LEU A 144 11.50 -7.44 12.23
C LEU A 144 11.65 -6.25 13.21
N TRP A 145 11.07 -6.32 14.40
CA TRP A 145 11.00 -5.21 15.39
C TRP A 145 11.96 -5.32 16.58
#